data_AF-A0A2S0HYE9-F1
#
_entry.id   AF-A0A2S0HYE9-F1
#
_cell.length_a   1.000
_cell.length_b   1.000
_cell.length_c   1.000
_cell.angle_alpha   90.00
_cell.angle_beta   90.00
_cell.angle_gamma   90.00
#
_symmetry.space_group_name_H-M   'P 1'
#
loop_
_entity.id
_entity.type
_entity.pdbx_description
1 polymer ?
#
loop_
_entity_poly.entity_id
_entity_poly.type
_entity_poly.pdbx_seq_one_letter_code
_entity_poly.pdbx_strand_id
1 'polypeptide(L)'
;MDDYAQTTNPNHQAANFSTDCNECHTTAPGWMPAILNHDFFPLTMGHDIQDCNECHINGNFNNTPTDCFACHSDDYNATSDPDHQAANFPTDCVLCHTTSPGWMPATVNHGFFPLTLGHDIQDCNECHINGNFTNTPTDCFACHADDYNATTNPDHQAANFPTDCASCHSTNPGWMPAVLNHDFFPLTLGHDIQECASCHINGNYTTTPTDCFACHMDDYNATTNPNHSAAQFPTDCVTCHTTNPGWMPATFDHDSMYFPIYSGQHEGEWNQCIDCHINTSNYAVFTCVTCHTQIDMDDEHEGVSGYVYQSNACFACHPNP
;
A
#
# COMPACT_ATOMS: atom_id res chain seq x y z
N MET A 1 36.26 37.79 59.09
CA MET A 1 36.49 36.42 59.61
C MET A 1 35.14 35.93 60.11
N ASP A 2 34.29 35.42 59.22
CA ASP A 2 33.20 34.51 59.63
C ASP A 2 32.51 33.87 58.41
N ASP A 3 32.45 34.54 57.26
CA ASP A 3 31.67 34.04 56.11
C ASP A 3 32.15 32.68 55.57
N TYR A 4 33.46 32.41 55.53
CA TYR A 4 34.01 31.11 55.08
C TYR A 4 33.55 29.94 55.97
N ALA A 5 33.62 30.12 57.28
CA ALA A 5 33.28 29.07 58.26
C ALA A 5 31.77 28.90 58.47
N GLN A 6 30.96 29.90 58.07
CA GLN A 6 29.50 29.86 58.17
C GLN A 6 28.81 29.24 56.94
N THR A 7 29.57 28.89 55.90
CA THR A 7 29.02 28.26 54.71
C THR A 7 28.59 26.82 54.97
N THR A 8 27.44 26.44 54.41
CA THR A 8 26.80 25.14 54.66
C THR A 8 26.49 24.37 53.37
N ASN A 9 26.38 25.07 52.23
CA ASN A 9 26.06 24.46 50.95
C ASN A 9 26.70 25.25 49.78
N PRO A 10 27.91 24.86 49.31
CA PRO A 10 28.78 23.85 49.91
C PRO A 10 29.43 24.36 51.21
N ASN A 11 29.74 23.46 52.15
CA ASN A 11 30.55 23.80 53.32
C ASN A 11 32.03 23.88 52.91
N HIS A 12 32.57 25.09 52.78
CA HIS A 12 33.93 25.31 52.29
C HIS A 12 34.99 24.64 53.18
N GLN A 13 34.78 24.62 54.50
CA GLN A 13 35.72 24.02 55.44
C GLN A 13 35.70 22.49 55.37
N ALA A 14 34.52 21.88 55.26
CA ALA A 14 34.38 20.42 55.13
C ALA A 14 34.93 19.93 53.79
N ALA A 15 34.72 20.70 52.72
CA ALA A 15 35.24 20.44 51.38
C ALA A 15 36.74 20.72 51.22
N ASN A 16 37.37 21.34 52.22
CA ASN A 16 38.75 21.81 52.18
C ASN A 16 39.03 22.75 50.98
N PHE A 17 38.06 23.61 50.65
CA PHE A 17 38.21 24.61 49.60
C PHE A 17 39.19 25.72 50.00
N SER A 18 39.84 26.31 49.01
CA SER A 18 40.81 27.39 49.20
C SER A 18 40.19 28.57 49.97
N THR A 19 40.98 29.20 50.83
CA THR A 19 40.61 30.46 51.48
C THR A 19 40.89 31.68 50.61
N ASP A 20 41.51 31.51 49.43
CA ASP A 20 41.63 32.58 48.43
C ASP A 20 40.34 32.66 47.62
N CYS A 21 39.45 33.56 48.06
CA CYS A 21 38.11 33.63 47.50
C CYS A 21 38.06 33.96 46.01
N ASN A 22 39.09 34.65 45.47
CA ASN A 22 39.12 35.07 44.07
C ASN A 22 39.36 33.91 43.10
N GLU A 23 39.72 32.72 43.60
CA GLU A 23 39.85 31.53 42.77
C GLU A 23 38.50 31.04 42.24
N CYS A 24 37.41 31.30 42.97
CA CYS A 24 36.07 30.85 42.63
C CYS A 24 35.06 31.99 42.49
N HIS A 25 35.16 33.05 43.29
CA HIS A 25 34.24 34.18 43.32
C HIS A 25 34.79 35.39 42.56
N THR A 26 33.90 36.08 41.84
CA THR A 26 34.24 37.38 41.23
C THR A 26 33.75 38.52 42.11
N THR A 27 34.52 39.61 42.19
CA THR A 27 34.24 40.76 43.05
C THR A 27 33.83 42.03 42.29
N ALA A 28 33.79 42.00 40.95
CA ALA A 28 33.40 43.13 40.10
C ALA A 28 32.26 42.71 39.14
N PRO A 29 31.12 43.42 39.11
CA PRO A 29 30.78 44.68 39.81
C PRO A 29 30.33 44.51 41.28
N GLY A 30 30.33 43.29 41.80
CA GLY A 30 30.04 42.94 43.19
C GLY A 30 30.36 41.46 43.43
N TRP A 31 30.14 40.96 44.65
CA TRP A 31 30.32 39.54 44.96
C TRP A 31 29.33 38.68 44.18
N MET A 32 29.82 37.83 43.29
CA MET A 32 29.00 36.85 42.56
C MET A 32 29.26 35.42 43.07
N PRO A 33 28.28 34.51 42.95
CA PRO A 33 28.46 33.10 43.25
C PRO A 33 29.65 32.51 42.51
N ALA A 34 30.21 31.44 43.08
CA ALA A 34 31.30 30.72 42.45
C ALA A 34 30.89 30.20 41.07
N ILE A 35 31.78 30.32 40.09
CA ILE A 35 31.58 29.66 38.79
C ILE A 35 32.09 28.22 38.94
N LEU A 36 31.17 27.28 39.17
CA LEU A 36 31.49 25.86 39.26
C LEU A 36 31.24 25.19 37.90
N ASN A 37 32.30 24.66 37.30
CA ASN A 37 32.21 23.97 36.01
C ASN A 37 31.70 22.53 36.22
N HIS A 38 30.55 22.22 35.63
CA HIS A 38 29.96 20.89 35.56
C HIS A 38 29.71 20.47 34.09
N ASP A 39 30.54 20.93 33.15
CA ASP A 39 30.38 20.64 31.71
C ASP A 39 30.41 19.13 31.40
N PHE A 40 30.92 18.31 32.34
CA PHE A 40 30.95 16.85 32.26
C PHE A 40 29.66 16.16 32.77
N PHE A 41 28.78 16.88 33.49
CA PHE A 41 27.53 16.35 34.04
C PHE A 41 26.39 17.38 33.87
N PRO A 42 25.43 17.15 32.96
CA PRO A 42 24.36 18.11 32.71
C PRO A 42 23.45 18.31 33.94
N LEU A 43 23.54 19.48 34.57
CA LEU A 43 22.64 19.93 35.64
C LEU A 43 21.33 20.47 35.06
N THR A 44 20.59 19.62 34.37
CA THR A 44 19.32 19.98 33.73
C THR A 44 18.16 19.22 34.35
N MET A 45 17.00 19.88 34.44
CA MET A 45 15.75 19.29 34.91
C MET A 45 15.87 18.62 36.28
N GLY A 46 15.72 17.29 36.38
CA GLY A 46 15.81 16.56 37.65
C GLY A 46 17.20 16.64 38.32
N HIS A 47 18.24 16.98 37.55
CA HIS A 47 19.59 17.20 38.05
C HIS A 47 19.91 18.67 38.32
N ASP A 48 18.94 19.59 38.21
CA ASP A 48 19.08 20.98 38.67
C ASP A 48 18.97 21.05 40.19
N ILE A 49 19.92 20.38 40.85
CA ILE A 49 19.98 20.21 42.30
C ILE A 49 20.76 21.37 42.90
N GLN A 50 20.11 22.13 43.78
CA GLN A 50 20.70 23.31 44.41
C GLN A 50 21.48 22.98 45.69
N ASP A 51 21.25 21.79 46.28
CA ASP A 51 22.04 21.30 47.42
C ASP A 51 23.20 20.44 46.94
N CYS A 52 24.42 21.01 47.02
CA CYS A 52 25.64 20.30 46.64
C CYS A 52 25.80 18.98 47.41
N ASN A 53 25.27 18.87 48.63
CA ASN A 53 25.43 17.67 49.45
C ASN A 53 24.56 16.50 48.98
N GLU A 54 23.54 16.73 48.14
CA GLU A 54 22.76 15.66 47.53
C GLU A 54 23.60 14.83 46.54
N CYS A 55 24.61 15.45 45.91
CA CYS A 55 25.55 14.77 45.02
C CYS A 55 26.93 14.54 45.68
N HIS A 56 27.42 15.50 46.45
CA HIS A 56 28.73 15.49 47.09
C HIS A 56 28.62 15.06 48.56
N ILE A 57 28.23 13.80 48.75
CA ILE A 57 27.96 13.22 50.07
C ILE A 57 29.15 13.42 51.01
N ASN A 58 28.87 13.88 52.24
CA ASN A 58 29.85 14.19 53.28
C ASN A 58 30.88 15.27 52.89
N GLY A 59 30.54 16.15 51.94
CA GLY A 59 31.44 17.18 51.45
C GLY A 59 32.60 16.63 50.62
N ASN A 60 32.46 15.40 50.09
CA ASN A 60 33.44 14.86 49.16
C ASN A 60 33.13 15.33 47.73
N PHE A 61 33.89 16.31 47.28
CA PHE A 61 33.82 16.84 45.91
C PHE A 61 34.75 16.12 44.92
N ASN A 62 35.51 15.12 45.40
CA ASN A 62 36.38 14.30 44.57
C ASN A 62 35.71 12.96 44.23
N ASN A 63 35.74 12.57 42.95
CA ASN A 63 35.25 11.28 42.46
C ASN A 63 33.75 11.02 42.72
N THR A 64 32.91 12.05 42.74
CA THR A 64 31.46 11.84 42.67
C THR A 64 31.13 11.08 41.37
N PRO A 65 30.44 9.93 41.44
CA PRO A 65 30.09 9.18 40.26
C PRO A 65 29.26 10.02 39.29
N THR A 66 29.56 9.93 38.01
CA THR A 66 28.80 10.58 36.93
C THR A 66 27.93 9.60 36.16
N ASP A 67 28.12 8.30 36.37
CA ASP A 67 27.35 7.24 35.73
C ASP A 67 25.97 7.12 36.38
N CYS A 68 24.92 7.16 35.57
CA CYS A 68 23.53 7.16 36.05
C CYS A 68 23.24 6.00 37.01
N PHE A 69 23.65 4.78 36.67
CA PHE A 69 23.40 3.59 37.47
C PHE A 69 24.05 3.64 38.86
N ALA A 70 25.16 4.36 39.03
CA ALA A 70 25.82 4.48 40.33
C ALA A 70 24.93 5.22 41.36
N CYS A 71 24.09 6.15 40.89
CA CYS A 71 23.13 6.89 41.71
C CYS A 71 21.73 6.24 41.69
N HIS A 72 21.30 5.76 40.52
CA HIS A 72 19.93 5.29 40.24
C HIS A 72 19.84 3.75 40.17
N SER A 73 20.69 3.02 40.90
CA SER A 73 20.66 1.55 40.91
C SER A 73 19.36 1.00 41.51
N ASP A 74 18.83 1.65 42.57
CA ASP A 74 17.55 1.28 43.15
C ASP A 74 16.39 1.51 42.18
N ASP A 75 16.40 2.63 41.44
CA ASP A 75 15.40 2.93 40.41
C ASP A 75 15.47 1.91 39.26
N TYR A 76 16.68 1.61 38.78
CA TYR A 76 16.90 0.56 37.77
C TYR A 76 16.34 -0.79 38.26
N ASN A 77 16.63 -1.15 39.51
CA ASN A 77 16.22 -2.42 40.08
C ASN A 77 14.71 -2.52 40.34
N ALA A 78 14.06 -1.39 40.62
CA ALA A 78 12.62 -1.32 40.91
C ALA A 78 11.74 -1.15 39.67
N THR A 79 12.33 -0.86 38.51
CA THR A 79 11.56 -0.70 37.26
C THR A 79 10.97 -2.05 36.83
N SER A 80 9.68 -2.05 36.47
CA SER A 80 8.94 -3.26 36.05
C SER A 80 8.34 -3.19 34.66
N ASP A 81 8.43 -2.03 34.00
CA ASP A 81 7.82 -1.79 32.68
C ASP A 81 8.74 -0.94 31.78
N PRO A 82 9.60 -1.57 30.96
CA PRO A 82 9.99 -2.97 31.03
C PRO A 82 10.90 -3.25 32.25
N ASP A 83 10.86 -4.47 32.79
CA ASP A 83 11.74 -4.87 33.90
C ASP A 83 13.21 -4.92 33.43
N HIS A 84 13.99 -3.91 33.83
CA HIS A 84 15.36 -3.75 33.39
C HIS A 84 16.27 -4.93 33.79
N GLN A 85 16.10 -5.45 35.01
CA GLN A 85 16.91 -6.54 35.54
C GLN A 85 16.55 -7.86 34.85
N ALA A 86 15.27 -8.20 34.78
CA ALA A 86 14.82 -9.46 34.20
C ALA A 86 15.19 -9.55 32.71
N ALA A 87 15.10 -8.44 31.99
CA ALA A 87 15.47 -8.35 30.58
C ALA A 87 16.98 -8.14 30.33
N ASN A 88 17.79 -7.97 31.38
CA ASN A 88 19.23 -7.67 31.30
C ASN A 88 19.54 -6.43 30.45
N PHE A 89 18.78 -5.34 30.63
CA PHE A 89 19.08 -4.07 29.95
C PHE A 89 20.43 -3.51 30.41
N PRO A 90 21.17 -2.80 29.54
CA PRO A 90 22.44 -2.20 29.91
C PRO A 90 22.27 -1.12 30.98
N THR A 91 23.28 -0.95 31.82
CA THR A 91 23.34 0.12 32.83
C THR A 91 23.78 1.46 32.24
N ASP A 92 24.11 1.50 30.95
CA ASP A 92 24.37 2.74 30.20
C ASP A 92 23.02 3.37 29.78
N CYS A 93 22.45 4.15 30.70
CA CYS A 93 21.08 4.62 30.58
C CYS A 93 20.85 5.55 29.38
N VAL A 94 21.89 6.26 28.91
CA VAL A 94 21.77 7.21 27.79
C VAL A 94 21.53 6.55 26.44
N LEU A 95 21.61 5.22 26.37
CA LEU A 95 21.19 4.45 25.21
C LEU A 95 19.69 4.59 24.92
N CYS A 96 18.88 4.83 25.96
CA CYS A 96 17.42 4.90 25.86
C CYS A 96 16.82 6.15 26.50
N HIS A 97 17.43 6.68 27.57
CA HIS A 97 16.92 7.82 28.30
C HIS A 97 17.68 9.11 27.97
N THR A 98 17.00 10.24 28.08
CA THR A 98 17.60 11.57 27.99
C THR A 98 17.20 12.40 29.22
N THR A 99 18.03 13.36 29.62
CA THR A 99 17.69 14.31 30.68
C THR A 99 16.97 15.55 30.14
N SER A 100 16.87 15.69 28.81
CA SER A 100 16.19 16.80 28.13
C SER A 100 15.54 16.28 26.83
N PRO A 101 14.20 16.39 26.66
CA PRO A 101 13.25 17.14 27.48
C PRO A 101 12.75 16.41 28.73
N GLY A 102 13.27 15.22 29.07
CA GLY A 102 12.92 14.48 30.28
C GLY A 102 13.22 12.98 30.18
N TRP A 103 13.25 12.29 31.33
CA TRP A 103 13.63 10.87 31.44
C TRP A 103 12.67 9.89 30.75
N MET A 104 11.40 10.30 30.62
CA MET A 104 10.33 9.50 30.01
C MET A 104 9.60 10.30 28.91
N PRO A 105 9.13 9.63 27.84
CA PRO A 105 9.34 8.20 27.55
C PRO A 105 10.79 7.90 27.13
N ALA A 106 11.24 6.68 27.40
CA ALA A 106 12.49 6.19 26.82
C ALA A 106 12.35 6.08 25.29
N THR A 107 13.44 6.30 24.57
CA THR A 107 13.53 6.05 23.13
C THR A 107 14.12 4.67 22.91
N VAL A 108 13.34 3.74 22.36
CA VAL A 108 13.79 2.40 21.99
C VAL A 108 13.78 2.27 20.47
N ASN A 109 14.91 1.86 19.90
CA ASN A 109 15.05 1.78 18.45
C ASN A 109 14.39 0.50 17.91
N HIS A 110 13.27 0.67 17.21
CA HIS A 110 12.59 -0.38 16.45
C HIS A 110 12.69 -0.16 14.93
N GLY A 111 13.75 0.49 14.43
CA GLY A 111 13.90 0.78 13.00
C GLY A 111 13.92 -0.46 12.09
N PHE A 112 14.18 -1.64 12.66
CA PHE A 112 14.12 -2.93 11.98
C PHE A 112 12.72 -3.55 11.92
N PHE A 113 11.79 -3.08 12.76
CA PHE A 113 10.40 -3.54 12.82
C PHE A 113 9.46 -2.33 12.99
N PRO A 114 8.90 -1.80 11.89
CA PRO A 114 8.06 -0.62 11.95
C PRO A 114 6.83 -0.83 12.84
N LEU A 115 6.75 -0.09 13.95
CA LEU A 115 5.58 0.01 14.83
C LEU A 115 4.53 0.95 14.24
N THR A 116 3.99 0.58 13.08
CA THR A 116 2.97 1.35 12.35
C THR A 116 1.61 0.71 12.53
N LEU A 117 0.55 1.48 12.74
CA LEU A 117 -0.87 1.06 12.72
C LEU A 117 -1.14 -0.39 13.14
N GLY A 118 -1.05 -1.37 12.23
CA GLY A 118 -1.24 -2.80 12.55
C GLY A 118 -0.28 -3.39 13.60
N HIS A 119 0.87 -2.75 13.83
CA HIS A 119 1.85 -3.07 14.87
C HIS A 119 2.04 -1.91 15.86
N ASP A 120 1.06 -1.00 16.00
CA ASP A 120 1.05 0.02 17.05
C ASP A 120 0.70 -0.64 18.41
N ILE A 121 1.63 -1.44 18.89
CA ILE A 121 1.53 -2.25 20.10
C ILE A 121 2.23 -1.49 21.22
N GLN A 122 1.47 -1.17 22.28
CA GLN A 122 1.96 -0.36 23.39
C GLN A 122 2.53 -1.23 24.52
N ASP A 123 2.05 -2.46 24.69
CA ASP A 123 2.60 -3.40 25.68
C ASP A 123 3.76 -4.18 25.08
N CYS A 124 4.97 -3.94 25.59
CA CYS A 124 6.18 -4.62 25.13
C CYS A 124 6.05 -6.15 25.21
N ASN A 125 5.29 -6.69 26.18
CA ASN A 125 5.17 -8.13 26.41
C ASN A 125 4.29 -8.84 25.36
N GLU A 126 3.50 -8.10 24.58
CA GLU A 126 2.77 -8.69 23.44
C GLU A 126 3.75 -9.21 22.38
N CYS A 127 4.94 -8.62 22.27
CA CYS A 127 6.02 -9.07 21.37
C CYS A 127 7.16 -9.77 22.13
N HIS A 128 7.58 -9.20 23.25
CA HIS A 128 8.70 -9.67 24.07
C HIS A 128 8.21 -10.60 25.18
N ILE A 129 7.68 -11.76 24.75
CA ILE A 129 7.06 -12.75 25.63
C ILE A 129 8.02 -13.13 26.77
N ASN A 130 7.52 -13.08 28.00
CA ASN A 130 8.29 -13.33 29.23
C ASN A 130 9.50 -12.39 29.42
N GLY A 131 9.44 -11.17 28.88
CA GLY A 131 10.52 -10.18 28.99
C GLY A 131 11.76 -10.53 28.17
N ASN A 132 11.63 -11.35 27.11
CA ASN A 132 12.76 -11.64 26.22
C ASN A 132 12.88 -10.60 25.10
N PHE A 133 13.88 -9.72 25.22
CA PHE A 133 14.15 -8.65 24.25
C PHE A 133 15.25 -8.96 23.24
N THR A 134 15.84 -10.16 23.28
CA THR A 134 17.04 -10.48 22.47
C THR A 134 16.75 -11.29 21.22
N ASN A 135 15.62 -12.00 21.15
CA ASN A 135 15.32 -12.96 20.08
C ASN A 135 13.82 -12.97 19.71
N THR A 136 13.15 -11.82 19.79
CA THR A 136 11.79 -11.71 19.29
C THR A 136 11.79 -11.85 17.78
N PRO A 137 11.02 -12.79 17.21
CA PRO A 137 10.91 -12.94 15.76
C PRO A 137 10.39 -11.67 15.11
N THR A 138 10.96 -11.29 13.96
CA THR A 138 10.51 -10.15 13.15
C THR A 138 9.76 -10.57 11.90
N ASP A 139 9.79 -11.87 11.57
CA ASP A 139 9.11 -12.42 10.40
C ASP A 139 7.61 -12.51 10.65
N CYS A 140 6.81 -11.95 9.74
CA CYS A 140 5.35 -11.88 9.88
C CYS A 140 4.74 -13.26 10.19
N PHE A 141 5.14 -14.29 9.43
CA PHE A 141 4.61 -15.64 9.57
C PHE A 141 4.93 -16.29 10.93
N ALA A 142 6.02 -15.88 11.59
CA ALA A 142 6.36 -16.43 12.91
C ALA A 142 5.31 -16.10 13.98
N CYS A 143 4.63 -14.95 13.84
CA CYS A 143 3.55 -14.51 14.73
C CYS A 143 2.16 -14.80 14.13
N HIS A 144 2.00 -14.60 12.82
CA HIS A 144 0.71 -14.68 12.12
C HIS A 144 0.52 -16.00 11.34
N ALA A 145 1.14 -17.09 11.79
CA ALA A 145 0.96 -18.41 11.17
C ALA A 145 -0.51 -18.85 11.18
N ASP A 146 -1.21 -18.63 12.30
CA ASP A 146 -2.62 -19.00 12.45
C ASP A 146 -3.50 -18.18 11.51
N ASP A 147 -3.25 -16.87 11.39
CA ASP A 147 -3.97 -16.00 10.45
C ASP A 147 -3.74 -16.43 9.00
N TYR A 148 -2.49 -16.75 8.63
CA TYR A 148 -2.15 -17.28 7.31
C TYR A 148 -2.90 -18.59 7.03
N ASN A 149 -2.95 -19.50 8.01
CA ASN A 149 -3.61 -20.80 7.86
C ASN A 149 -5.14 -20.70 7.85
N ALA A 150 -5.72 -19.66 8.48
CA ALA A 150 -7.16 -19.46 8.58
C ALA A 150 -7.76 -18.65 7.43
N THR A 151 -6.93 -17.98 6.62
CA THR A 151 -7.40 -17.18 5.47
C THR A 151 -8.01 -18.08 4.39
N THR A 152 -9.24 -17.78 3.96
CA THR A 152 -9.96 -18.57 2.94
C THR A 152 -10.25 -17.82 1.64
N ASN A 153 -10.06 -16.49 1.59
CA ASN A 153 -10.28 -15.71 0.37
C ASN A 153 -9.21 -14.61 0.21
N PRO A 154 -8.20 -14.83 -0.64
CA PRO A 154 -7.85 -16.11 -1.25
C PRO A 154 -7.29 -17.09 -0.20
N ASP A 155 -7.54 -18.40 -0.35
CA ASP A 155 -6.97 -19.40 0.55
C ASP A 155 -5.44 -19.50 0.35
N HIS A 156 -4.68 -18.99 1.31
CA HIS A 156 -3.23 -18.92 1.20
C HIS A 156 -2.56 -20.29 1.13
N GLN A 157 -3.04 -21.26 1.90
CA GLN A 157 -2.47 -22.61 1.93
C GLN A 157 -2.77 -23.35 0.64
N ALA A 158 -4.04 -23.35 0.19
CA ALA A 158 -4.45 -24.03 -1.02
C ALA A 158 -3.77 -23.43 -2.26
N ALA A 159 -3.58 -22.10 -2.28
CA ALA A 159 -2.87 -21.40 -3.34
C ALA A 159 -1.33 -21.55 -3.27
N ASN A 160 -0.78 -22.08 -2.17
CA ASN A 160 0.65 -22.10 -1.87
C ASN A 160 1.30 -20.70 -1.93
N PHE A 161 0.64 -19.68 -1.37
CA PHE A 161 1.22 -18.34 -1.33
C PHE A 161 2.46 -18.27 -0.45
N PRO A 162 3.45 -17.40 -0.76
CA PRO A 162 4.64 -17.28 0.05
C PRO A 162 4.33 -16.73 1.44
N THR A 163 5.21 -17.04 2.41
CA THR A 163 5.16 -16.48 3.76
C THR A 163 5.87 -15.11 3.86
N ASP A 164 6.40 -14.60 2.75
CA ASP A 164 6.89 -13.21 2.62
C ASP A 164 5.70 -12.27 2.44
N CYS A 165 5.02 -11.96 3.53
CA CYS A 165 3.75 -11.24 3.51
C CYS A 165 3.87 -9.84 2.92
N ALA A 166 5.04 -9.19 3.06
CA ALA A 166 5.29 -7.83 2.56
C ALA A 166 5.29 -7.74 1.02
N SER A 167 5.32 -8.88 0.32
CA SER A 167 5.15 -8.93 -1.13
C SER A 167 3.75 -8.52 -1.60
N CYS A 168 2.74 -8.60 -0.73
CA CYS A 168 1.35 -8.26 -1.05
C CYS A 168 0.68 -7.35 0.00
N HIS A 169 1.04 -7.50 1.27
CA HIS A 169 0.48 -6.73 2.37
C HIS A 169 1.39 -5.58 2.79
N SER A 170 0.80 -4.54 3.39
CA SER A 170 1.53 -3.45 4.04
C SER A 170 0.99 -3.25 5.44
N THR A 171 1.80 -2.77 6.37
CA THR A 171 1.34 -2.36 7.71
C THR A 171 0.87 -0.90 7.73
N ASN A 172 1.09 -0.16 6.63
CA ASN A 172 0.71 1.24 6.47
C ASN A 172 0.22 1.49 5.02
N PRO A 173 -1.05 1.89 4.80
CA PRO A 173 -2.04 2.35 5.79
C PRO A 173 -2.73 1.23 6.59
N GLY A 174 -2.47 -0.05 6.29
CA GLY A 174 -3.04 -1.18 7.03
C GLY A 174 -2.93 -2.48 6.24
N TRP A 175 -3.17 -3.60 6.93
CA TRP A 175 -2.97 -4.95 6.39
C TRP A 175 -3.88 -5.33 5.21
N MET A 176 -5.06 -4.71 5.15
CA MET A 176 -6.08 -4.97 4.14
C MET A 176 -6.51 -3.68 3.44
N PRO A 177 -6.81 -3.73 2.12
CA PRO A 177 -6.64 -4.89 1.24
C PRO A 177 -5.16 -5.15 0.91
N ALA A 178 -4.85 -6.40 0.56
CA ALA A 178 -3.57 -6.70 -0.09
C ALA A 178 -3.51 -6.06 -1.48
N VAL A 179 -2.31 -5.73 -1.93
CA VAL A 179 -2.06 -5.27 -3.30
C VAL A 179 -1.76 -6.49 -4.17
N LEU A 180 -2.69 -6.82 -5.05
CA LEU A 180 -2.56 -7.89 -6.04
C LEU A 180 -2.51 -7.28 -7.43
N ASN A 181 -1.48 -7.61 -8.21
CA ASN A 181 -1.36 -7.10 -9.58
C ASN A 181 -2.31 -7.86 -10.52
N HIS A 182 -3.25 -7.12 -11.11
CA HIS A 182 -4.14 -7.58 -12.19
C HIS A 182 -4.04 -6.67 -13.43
N ASP A 183 -2.90 -6.02 -13.66
CA ASP A 183 -2.73 -5.09 -14.79
C ASP A 183 -2.94 -5.77 -16.16
N PHE A 184 -2.76 -7.09 -16.21
CA PHE A 184 -3.00 -7.93 -17.38
C PHE A 184 -4.49 -8.26 -17.63
N PHE A 185 -5.35 -8.10 -16.63
CA PHE A 185 -6.79 -8.36 -16.72
C PHE A 185 -7.59 -7.29 -15.96
N PRO A 186 -8.14 -6.28 -16.66
CA PRO A 186 -8.87 -5.20 -16.00
C PRO A 186 -10.07 -5.70 -15.20
N LEU A 187 -10.02 -5.53 -13.88
CA LEU A 187 -11.12 -5.80 -12.95
C LEU A 187 -12.11 -4.63 -12.96
N THR A 188 -12.80 -4.43 -14.08
CA THR A 188 -13.75 -3.33 -14.27
C THR A 188 -15.16 -3.84 -14.55
N LEU A 189 -16.15 -3.09 -14.08
CA LEU A 189 -17.58 -3.38 -14.30
C LEU A 189 -17.94 -4.83 -13.96
N GLY A 190 -18.34 -5.63 -14.95
CA GLY A 190 -18.72 -7.04 -14.73
C GLY A 190 -17.60 -7.94 -14.24
N HIS A 191 -16.33 -7.52 -14.40
CA HIS A 191 -15.16 -8.23 -13.89
C HIS A 191 -14.65 -7.70 -12.55
N ASP A 192 -15.29 -6.68 -11.95
CA ASP A 192 -15.02 -6.25 -10.57
C ASP A 192 -15.65 -7.25 -9.59
N ILE A 193 -15.03 -8.44 -9.51
CA ILE A 193 -15.48 -9.57 -8.71
C ILE A 193 -14.57 -9.70 -7.50
N GLN A 194 -15.16 -9.57 -6.31
CA GLN A 194 -14.42 -9.60 -5.04
C GLN A 194 -14.09 -11.02 -4.57
N GLU A 195 -14.85 -12.02 -5.00
CA GLU A 195 -14.63 -13.42 -4.63
C GLU A 195 -13.63 -14.06 -5.61
N CYS A 196 -12.37 -14.19 -5.19
CA CYS A 196 -11.28 -14.64 -6.04
C CYS A 196 -11.57 -16.01 -6.67
N ALA A 197 -12.22 -16.91 -5.92
CA ALA A 197 -12.59 -18.25 -6.37
C ALA A 197 -13.59 -18.27 -7.54
N SER A 198 -14.21 -17.13 -7.89
CA SER A 198 -15.07 -17.00 -9.08
C SER A 198 -14.27 -17.08 -10.38
N CYS A 199 -13.01 -16.64 -10.36
CA CYS A 199 -12.10 -16.68 -11.50
C CYS A 199 -10.98 -17.71 -11.30
N HIS A 200 -10.44 -17.79 -10.09
CA HIS A 200 -9.36 -18.70 -9.72
C HIS A 200 -9.90 -20.06 -9.26
N ILE A 201 -10.51 -20.78 -10.20
CA ILE A 201 -11.17 -22.06 -9.94
C ILE A 201 -10.19 -23.08 -9.34
N ASN A 202 -10.62 -23.77 -8.29
CA ASN A 202 -9.81 -24.73 -7.52
C ASN A 202 -8.52 -24.12 -6.92
N GLY A 203 -8.50 -22.81 -6.65
CA GLY A 203 -7.34 -22.12 -6.09
C GLY A 203 -6.18 -21.97 -7.08
N ASN A 204 -6.45 -22.04 -8.39
CA ASN A 204 -5.42 -21.81 -9.39
C ASN A 204 -5.24 -20.32 -9.66
N TYR A 205 -4.15 -19.76 -9.14
CA TYR A 205 -3.77 -18.35 -9.31
C TYR A 205 -2.70 -18.11 -10.38
N THR A 206 -2.29 -19.15 -11.11
CA THR A 206 -1.15 -19.08 -12.05
C THR A 206 -1.53 -19.29 -13.51
N THR A 207 -2.64 -19.98 -13.78
CA THR A 207 -3.06 -20.31 -15.15
C THR A 207 -4.54 -20.02 -15.40
N THR A 208 -5.12 -19.04 -14.70
CA THR A 208 -6.48 -18.58 -15.01
C THR A 208 -6.48 -17.96 -16.42
N PRO A 209 -7.34 -18.44 -17.34
CA PRO A 209 -7.42 -17.87 -18.67
C PRO A 209 -7.81 -16.39 -18.62
N THR A 210 -7.17 -15.57 -19.45
CA THR A 210 -7.48 -14.14 -19.60
C THR A 210 -8.30 -13.85 -20.86
N ASP A 211 -8.39 -14.82 -21.77
CA ASP A 211 -9.10 -14.69 -23.03
C ASP A 211 -10.62 -14.69 -22.79
N CYS A 212 -11.33 -13.69 -23.33
CA CYS A 212 -12.77 -13.54 -23.13
C CYS A 212 -13.54 -14.81 -23.47
N PHE A 213 -13.23 -15.43 -24.63
CA PHE A 213 -13.90 -16.64 -25.10
C PHE A 213 -13.69 -17.86 -24.18
N ALA A 214 -12.57 -17.93 -23.45
CA ALA A 214 -12.32 -19.06 -22.54
C ALA A 214 -13.34 -19.12 -21.39
N CYS A 215 -13.84 -17.96 -20.94
CA CYS A 215 -14.87 -17.85 -19.91
C CYS A 215 -16.28 -17.69 -20.51
N HIS A 216 -16.40 -16.94 -21.60
CA HIS A 216 -17.67 -16.54 -22.22
C HIS A 216 -17.99 -17.34 -23.50
N MET A 217 -17.52 -18.59 -23.60
CA MET A 217 -17.82 -19.48 -24.72
C MET A 217 -19.32 -19.69 -24.88
N ASP A 218 -20.03 -19.87 -23.77
CA ASP A 218 -21.48 -20.09 -23.78
C ASP A 218 -22.22 -18.83 -24.25
N ASP A 219 -21.79 -17.64 -23.82
CA ASP A 219 -22.35 -16.37 -24.28
C ASP A 219 -22.11 -16.14 -25.78
N TYR A 220 -20.90 -16.43 -26.26
CA TYR A 220 -20.56 -16.37 -27.69
C TYR A 220 -21.47 -17.28 -28.51
N ASN A 221 -21.65 -18.54 -28.06
CA ASN A 221 -22.48 -19.53 -28.75
C ASN A 221 -23.98 -19.22 -28.68
N ALA A 222 -24.44 -18.59 -27.59
CA ALA A 222 -25.84 -18.23 -27.38
C ALA A 222 -26.27 -16.94 -28.10
N THR A 223 -25.33 -16.12 -28.57
CA THR A 223 -25.67 -14.85 -29.22
C THR A 223 -26.34 -15.09 -30.58
N THR A 224 -27.50 -14.46 -30.81
CA THR A 224 -28.29 -14.65 -32.05
C THR A 224 -28.35 -13.42 -32.95
N ASN A 225 -27.93 -12.24 -32.49
CA ASN A 225 -28.01 -11.00 -33.26
C ASN A 225 -26.79 -10.09 -33.04
N PRO A 226 -25.81 -10.11 -33.95
CA PRO A 226 -25.61 -11.12 -34.99
C PRO A 226 -25.22 -12.48 -34.40
N ASN A 227 -25.52 -13.58 -35.10
CA ASN A 227 -25.10 -14.91 -34.62
C ASN A 227 -23.60 -15.12 -34.83
N HIS A 228 -22.81 -15.06 -33.76
CA HIS A 228 -21.35 -15.14 -33.82
C HIS A 228 -20.85 -16.46 -34.40
N SER A 229 -21.37 -17.59 -33.89
CA SER A 229 -20.95 -18.92 -34.30
C SER A 229 -21.27 -19.21 -35.77
N ALA A 230 -22.47 -18.85 -36.23
CA ALA A 230 -22.90 -19.10 -37.60
C ALA A 230 -22.20 -18.17 -38.60
N ALA A 231 -21.96 -16.90 -38.22
CA ALA A 231 -21.18 -15.95 -39.00
C ALA A 231 -19.67 -16.21 -38.94
N GLN A 232 -19.21 -17.15 -38.11
CA GLN A 232 -17.79 -17.47 -37.90
C GLN A 232 -16.96 -16.27 -37.44
N PHE A 233 -17.52 -15.41 -36.58
CA PHE A 233 -16.78 -14.28 -36.02
C PHE A 233 -15.58 -14.74 -35.18
N PRO A 234 -14.49 -13.96 -35.11
CA PRO A 234 -13.33 -14.33 -34.31
C PRO A 234 -13.68 -14.44 -32.82
N THR A 235 -12.93 -15.26 -32.10
CA THR A 235 -13.03 -15.38 -30.64
C THR A 235 -12.21 -14.31 -29.90
N ASP A 236 -11.48 -13.48 -30.64
CA ASP A 236 -10.80 -12.29 -30.13
C ASP A 236 -11.82 -11.17 -29.93
N CYS A 237 -12.54 -11.21 -28.82
CA CYS A 237 -13.70 -10.35 -28.60
C CYS A 237 -13.35 -8.85 -28.59
N VAL A 238 -12.11 -8.49 -28.24
CA VAL A 238 -11.70 -7.07 -28.14
C VAL A 238 -11.59 -6.36 -29.49
N THR A 239 -11.72 -7.09 -30.60
CA THR A 239 -11.85 -6.49 -31.92
C THR A 239 -13.15 -5.69 -32.08
N CYS A 240 -14.19 -6.04 -31.31
CA CYS A 240 -15.51 -5.42 -31.41
C CYS A 240 -16.08 -4.98 -30.07
N HIS A 241 -15.69 -5.61 -28.97
CA HIS A 241 -16.20 -5.33 -27.64
C HIS A 241 -15.15 -4.64 -26.76
N THR A 242 -15.62 -3.83 -25.81
CA THR A 242 -14.78 -3.27 -24.73
C THR A 242 -15.42 -3.59 -23.39
N THR A 243 -14.62 -3.68 -22.32
CA THR A 243 -15.15 -3.77 -20.96
C THR A 243 -15.41 -2.39 -20.35
N ASN A 244 -14.97 -1.30 -20.99
CA ASN A 244 -15.15 0.07 -20.51
C ASN A 244 -15.44 1.00 -21.71
N PRO A 245 -16.61 1.68 -21.76
CA PRO A 245 -17.62 1.85 -20.70
C PRO A 245 -18.59 0.68 -20.52
N GLY A 246 -18.52 -0.37 -21.36
CA GLY A 246 -19.35 -1.56 -21.22
C GLY A 246 -19.32 -2.45 -22.47
N TRP A 247 -19.79 -3.68 -22.32
CA TRP A 247 -19.75 -4.72 -23.36
C TRP A 247 -20.63 -4.45 -24.59
N MET A 248 -21.69 -3.64 -24.42
CA MET A 248 -22.63 -3.29 -25.47
C MET A 248 -22.85 -1.78 -25.55
N PRO A 249 -23.09 -1.24 -26.76
CA PRO A 249 -23.04 -1.94 -28.06
C PRO A 249 -21.61 -2.29 -28.47
N ALA A 250 -21.46 -3.31 -29.31
CA ALA A 250 -20.19 -3.60 -29.96
C ALA A 250 -19.87 -2.51 -31.01
N THR A 251 -18.60 -2.22 -31.21
CA THR A 251 -18.12 -1.38 -32.31
C THR A 251 -17.72 -2.27 -33.48
N PHE A 252 -18.28 -2.01 -34.65
CA PHE A 252 -17.94 -2.72 -35.88
C PHE A 252 -17.76 -1.70 -37.00
N ASP A 253 -16.55 -1.61 -37.55
CA ASP A 253 -16.27 -0.70 -38.65
C ASP A 253 -16.66 -1.35 -39.98
N HIS A 254 -17.93 -1.15 -40.37
CA HIS A 254 -18.46 -1.69 -41.62
C HIS A 254 -17.98 -0.88 -42.83
N ASP A 255 -17.87 0.44 -42.72
CA ASP A 255 -17.61 1.33 -43.86
C ASP A 255 -16.17 1.26 -44.38
N SER A 256 -15.20 1.02 -43.50
CA SER A 256 -13.80 0.88 -43.93
C SER A 256 -13.49 -0.52 -44.48
N MET A 257 -14.24 -1.53 -44.05
CA MET A 257 -14.00 -2.94 -44.38
C MET A 257 -14.89 -3.45 -45.51
N TYR A 258 -16.10 -2.91 -45.64
CA TYR A 258 -17.18 -3.41 -46.49
C TYR A 258 -17.95 -2.24 -47.15
N PHE A 259 -19.12 -2.54 -47.72
CA PHE A 259 -20.01 -1.55 -48.33
C PHE A 259 -20.39 -0.46 -47.30
N PRO A 260 -20.18 0.83 -47.57
CA PRO A 260 -20.50 1.88 -46.61
C PRO A 260 -22.00 1.95 -46.28
N ILE A 261 -22.34 1.87 -45.00
CA ILE A 261 -23.71 1.91 -44.47
C ILE A 261 -23.87 2.92 -43.33
N TYR A 262 -22.79 3.35 -42.69
CA TYR A 262 -22.78 4.38 -41.65
C TYR A 262 -22.44 5.77 -42.20
N SER A 263 -22.34 5.92 -43.51
CA SER A 263 -22.07 7.17 -44.20
C SER A 263 -22.78 7.20 -45.57
N GLY A 264 -22.75 8.36 -46.23
CA GLY A 264 -23.33 8.51 -47.56
C GLY A 264 -24.86 8.42 -47.55
N GLN A 265 -25.45 7.92 -48.63
CA GLN A 265 -26.91 7.89 -48.79
C GLN A 265 -27.61 6.80 -47.95
N HIS A 266 -26.87 5.86 -47.38
CA HIS A 266 -27.41 4.77 -46.56
C HIS A 266 -27.34 5.05 -45.05
N GLU A 267 -26.71 6.15 -44.64
CA GLU A 267 -26.58 6.54 -43.23
C GLU A 267 -27.96 6.75 -42.59
N GLY A 268 -28.29 5.93 -41.59
CA GLY A 268 -29.54 6.03 -40.84
C GLY A 268 -30.76 5.37 -41.49
N GLU A 269 -30.60 4.72 -42.64
CA GLU A 269 -31.70 4.07 -43.38
C GLU A 269 -32.00 2.62 -42.94
N TRP A 270 -31.19 2.06 -42.05
CA TRP A 270 -31.28 0.67 -41.58
C TRP A 270 -31.11 0.62 -40.06
N ASN A 271 -31.66 -0.41 -39.42
CA ASN A 271 -31.60 -0.58 -37.96
C ASN A 271 -31.03 -1.94 -37.56
N GLN A 272 -31.00 -2.91 -38.47
CA GLN A 272 -30.53 -4.26 -38.21
C GLN A 272 -29.68 -4.76 -39.37
N CYS A 273 -28.69 -5.59 -39.07
CA CYS A 273 -27.87 -6.23 -40.10
C CYS A 273 -28.72 -7.04 -41.10
N ILE A 274 -29.84 -7.62 -40.66
CA ILE A 274 -30.75 -8.41 -41.50
C ILE A 274 -31.48 -7.56 -42.55
N ASP A 275 -31.56 -6.24 -42.38
CA ASP A 275 -32.20 -5.34 -43.34
C ASP A 275 -31.51 -5.45 -44.72
N CYS A 276 -30.19 -5.68 -44.71
CA CYS A 276 -29.38 -5.93 -45.90
C CYS A 276 -28.96 -7.40 -46.03
N HIS A 277 -28.60 -8.07 -44.93
CA HIS A 277 -28.08 -9.44 -44.93
C HIS A 277 -29.18 -10.47 -44.67
N ILE A 278 -29.79 -10.99 -45.73
CA ILE A 278 -30.99 -11.84 -45.65
C ILE A 278 -30.77 -13.26 -45.11
N ASN A 279 -29.56 -13.59 -44.67
CA ASN A 279 -29.24 -14.88 -44.04
C ASN A 279 -28.47 -14.68 -42.73
N THR A 280 -29.12 -14.94 -41.61
CA THR A 280 -28.52 -14.84 -40.26
C THR A 280 -27.37 -15.79 -40.01
N SER A 281 -27.22 -16.83 -40.83
CA SER A 281 -26.13 -17.82 -40.75
C SER A 281 -25.03 -17.57 -41.78
N ASN A 282 -25.20 -16.61 -42.68
CA ASN A 282 -24.19 -16.25 -43.68
C ASN A 282 -24.39 -14.80 -44.13
N TYR A 283 -23.70 -13.88 -43.47
CA TYR A 283 -23.75 -12.45 -43.78
C TYR A 283 -23.12 -12.10 -45.15
N ALA A 284 -22.48 -13.03 -45.87
CA ALA A 284 -22.12 -12.79 -47.26
C ALA A 284 -23.33 -12.80 -48.21
N VAL A 285 -24.51 -13.26 -47.74
CA VAL A 285 -25.76 -13.21 -48.52
C VAL A 285 -26.50 -11.93 -48.19
N PHE A 286 -26.54 -11.00 -49.15
CA PHE A 286 -27.16 -9.69 -48.99
C PHE A 286 -28.14 -9.36 -50.13
N THR A 287 -28.91 -8.30 -49.95
CA THR A 287 -29.86 -7.76 -50.93
C THR A 287 -29.76 -6.24 -51.00
N CYS A 288 -29.76 -5.70 -52.21
CA CYS A 288 -30.02 -4.28 -52.49
C CYS A 288 -31.47 -4.09 -52.98
N VAL A 289 -32.02 -5.13 -53.60
CA VAL A 289 -33.26 -5.10 -54.37
C VAL A 289 -34.52 -5.11 -53.50
N THR A 290 -34.35 -5.29 -52.18
CA THR A 290 -35.45 -5.15 -51.22
C THR A 290 -35.88 -3.69 -51.08
N CYS A 291 -34.94 -2.75 -51.19
CA CYS A 291 -35.20 -1.32 -51.07
C CYS A 291 -35.20 -0.62 -52.43
N HIS A 292 -34.29 -1.02 -53.33
CA HIS A 292 -34.19 -0.47 -54.68
C HIS A 292 -35.04 -1.27 -55.65
N THR A 293 -36.23 -0.78 -56.02
CA THR A 293 -37.17 -1.53 -56.86
C THR A 293 -36.68 -1.63 -58.31
N GLN A 294 -37.11 -2.68 -59.02
CA GLN A 294 -36.69 -2.89 -60.40
C GLN A 294 -37.13 -1.74 -61.31
N ILE A 295 -38.32 -1.20 -61.09
CA ILE A 295 -38.87 -0.12 -61.92
C ILE A 295 -37.99 1.14 -61.79
N ASP A 296 -37.62 1.50 -60.56
CA ASP A 296 -36.80 2.69 -60.32
C ASP A 296 -35.37 2.48 -60.86
N MET A 297 -34.79 1.29 -60.66
CA MET A 297 -33.43 1.00 -61.12
C MET A 297 -33.35 0.86 -62.64
N ASP A 298 -34.36 0.28 -63.31
CA ASP A 298 -34.38 0.16 -64.76
C ASP A 298 -34.44 1.55 -65.44
N ASP A 299 -35.15 2.51 -64.85
CA ASP A 299 -35.23 3.91 -65.32
C ASP A 299 -33.89 4.64 -65.16
N GLU A 300 -33.28 4.56 -63.97
CA GLU A 300 -31.99 5.20 -63.68
C GLU A 300 -30.81 4.60 -64.47
N HIS A 301 -30.92 3.35 -64.94
CA HIS A 301 -29.87 2.64 -65.68
C HIS A 301 -30.18 2.51 -67.19
N GLU A 302 -31.09 3.31 -67.74
CA GLU A 302 -31.37 3.30 -69.19
C GLU A 302 -30.10 3.58 -70.00
N GLY A 303 -29.74 2.65 -70.89
CA GLY A 303 -28.54 2.76 -71.73
C GLY A 303 -27.22 2.35 -71.05
N VAL A 304 -27.25 1.91 -69.78
CA VAL A 304 -26.07 1.34 -69.09
C VAL A 304 -25.83 -0.09 -69.56
N SER A 305 -24.82 -0.27 -70.41
CA SER A 305 -24.45 -1.59 -70.95
C SER A 305 -24.04 -2.55 -69.83
N GLY A 306 -24.65 -3.75 -69.80
CA GLY A 306 -24.34 -4.77 -68.80
C GLY A 306 -25.05 -4.59 -67.46
N TYR A 307 -26.00 -3.66 -67.36
CA TYR A 307 -26.90 -3.57 -66.21
C TYR A 307 -27.69 -4.87 -66.00
N VAL A 308 -27.71 -5.35 -64.76
CA VAL A 308 -28.45 -6.52 -64.32
C VAL A 308 -29.06 -6.20 -62.96
N TYR A 309 -30.38 -6.32 -62.83
CA TYR A 309 -31.10 -6.12 -61.57
C TYR A 309 -30.89 -7.30 -60.61
N GLN A 310 -29.69 -7.39 -60.04
CA GLN A 310 -29.28 -8.40 -59.05
C GLN A 310 -28.28 -7.80 -58.08
N SER A 311 -28.42 -8.08 -56.79
CA SER A 311 -27.64 -7.40 -55.72
C SER A 311 -26.12 -7.53 -55.87
N ASN A 312 -25.61 -8.68 -56.29
CA ASN A 312 -24.17 -8.84 -56.58
C ASN A 312 -23.70 -7.97 -57.75
N ALA A 313 -24.52 -7.78 -58.78
CA ALA A 313 -24.21 -6.90 -59.90
C ALA A 313 -24.28 -5.42 -59.48
N CYS A 314 -25.30 -5.05 -58.70
CA CYS A 314 -25.42 -3.71 -58.11
C CYS A 314 -24.18 -3.37 -57.27
N PHE A 315 -23.77 -4.25 -56.35
CA PHE A 315 -22.58 -4.05 -55.52
C PHE A 315 -21.28 -3.95 -56.34
N ALA A 316 -21.14 -4.74 -57.41
CA ALA A 316 -19.97 -4.67 -58.28
C ALA A 316 -19.84 -3.33 -59.02
N CYS A 317 -20.96 -2.72 -59.41
CA CYS A 317 -20.99 -1.39 -60.03
C CYS A 317 -20.91 -0.25 -58.99
N HIS A 318 -21.47 -0.46 -57.81
CA HIS A 318 -21.55 0.52 -56.72
C HIS A 318 -20.89 -0.01 -55.44
N PRO A 319 -19.55 -0.11 -55.38
CA PRO A 319 -18.88 -0.55 -54.16
C PRO A 319 -18.82 0.53 -53.07
N ASN A 320 -19.08 1.80 -53.40
CA ASN A 320 -19.02 2.95 -52.51
C ASN A 320 -20.06 4.01 -52.95
N PRO A 321 -21.32 3.90 -52.48
CA PRO A 321 -22.47 4.67 -52.99
C PRO A 321 -22.64 6.07 -52.38
#